data_AF-A0A848MX54-F1
#
_entry.id   AF-A0A848MX54-F1
#
_cell.length_a   1.000
_cell.length_b   1.000
_cell.length_c   1.000
_cell.angle_alpha   90.00
_cell.angle_beta   90.00
_cell.angle_gamma   90.00
#
_symmetry.space_group_name_H-M   'P 1'
#
loop_
_entity.id
_entity.type
_entity.pdbx_description
1 polymer ?
#
loop_
_entity_poly.entity_id
_entity_poly.type
_entity_poly.pdbx_seq_one_letter_code
_entity_poly.pdbx_strand_id
1 'polypeptide(L)'
;MRNRKWLFVCAVALFSFAAYTQLTFADSQESTNSTEQTLQTSDSSTIQSSDEAVDSSTVDSSEEPTIAEDDQIIKQTIHVQKIISSEQLDNQGQKLEKQEGVNGAKFSVYDVSDILQKMEVKDLSTDQIESELKERVKKLSSDQLKLVSNGETKTIDQQTGVFEFSVEVQANQKQAYYIVNESSPENISNSEDILLVAPVSDENGEFLKDVWIYPKSEASQPKEEVKKIVSTGVKKNFFENCWDFVTHLFSRE
;
A
#
# COMPACT_ATOMS: atom_id res chain seq x y z
N MET A 1 -38.77 47.41 -10.54
CA MET A 1 -39.30 46.95 -9.24
C MET A 1 -40.06 45.65 -9.40
N ARG A 2 -39.47 44.50 -9.04
CA ARG A 2 -40.16 43.43 -8.31
C ARG A 2 -39.12 42.42 -7.82
N ASN A 3 -38.81 42.56 -6.54
CA ASN A 3 -37.82 41.78 -5.81
C ASN A 3 -38.47 40.44 -5.44
N ARG A 4 -37.79 39.32 -5.70
CA ARG A 4 -38.09 38.06 -5.02
C ARG A 4 -36.82 37.54 -4.38
N LYS A 5 -36.76 37.75 -3.07
CA LYS A 5 -35.79 37.22 -2.13
C LYS A 5 -36.12 35.74 -1.91
N TRP A 6 -35.13 34.86 -2.06
CA TRP A 6 -35.14 33.54 -1.43
C TRP A 6 -34.09 33.56 -0.34
N LEU A 7 -34.53 33.31 0.89
CA LEU A 7 -33.73 33.28 2.10
C LEU A 7 -33.86 31.89 2.72
N PHE A 8 -32.68 31.31 3.00
CA PHE A 8 -32.31 30.31 4.01
C PHE A 8 -33.04 28.94 3.96
N VAL A 9 -32.37 27.81 4.20
CA VAL A 9 -31.66 27.45 5.43
C VAL A 9 -30.53 26.44 5.14
N CYS A 10 -29.32 26.73 5.60
CA CYS A 10 -28.24 25.75 5.74
C CYS A 10 -28.49 24.90 6.97
N ALA A 11 -28.60 23.58 6.82
CA ALA A 11 -28.50 22.64 7.93
C ALA A 11 -27.07 22.08 7.96
N VAL A 12 -26.25 22.63 8.86
CA VAL A 12 -24.97 22.05 9.27
C VAL A 12 -25.29 20.99 10.33
N ALA A 13 -25.11 19.72 10.02
CA ALA A 13 -25.06 18.67 11.03
C ALA A 13 -23.61 18.43 11.40
N LEU A 14 -23.22 18.89 12.59
CA LEU A 14 -21.94 18.61 13.23
C LEU A 14 -21.91 17.16 13.70
N PHE A 15 -20.88 16.43 13.29
CA PHE A 15 -20.46 15.17 13.91
C PHE A 15 -19.77 15.48 15.23
N SER A 16 -20.26 14.88 16.32
CA SER A 16 -19.54 14.78 17.58
C SER A 16 -19.72 13.37 18.15
N PHE A 17 -18.81 12.46 17.80
CA PHE A 17 -18.51 11.27 18.62
C PHE A 17 -17.03 11.28 18.92
N ALA A 18 -16.67 11.88 20.06
CA ALA A 18 -15.39 11.66 20.70
C ALA A 18 -15.57 10.48 21.65
N ALA A 19 -15.09 9.30 21.25
CA ALA A 19 -14.70 8.27 22.20
C ALA A 19 -13.20 8.44 22.43
N TYR A 20 -12.82 8.97 23.59
CA TYR A 20 -11.44 8.88 24.04
C TYR A 20 -11.41 8.32 25.46
N THR A 21 -10.88 7.11 25.52
CA THR A 21 -10.38 6.39 26.68
C THR A 21 -9.45 7.27 27.50
N GLN A 22 -9.65 7.31 28.82
CA GLN A 22 -8.66 7.89 29.73
C GLN A 22 -7.44 6.98 29.79
N LEU A 23 -6.32 7.48 29.28
CA LEU A 23 -4.98 6.96 29.54
C LEU A 23 -4.30 7.97 30.45
N THR A 24 -4.08 7.59 31.71
CA THR A 24 -3.28 8.35 32.65
C THR A 24 -1.80 8.16 32.32
N PHE A 25 -1.13 9.23 31.91
CA PHE A 25 0.33 9.31 31.93
C PHE A 25 0.76 10.16 33.12
N ALA A 26 1.63 9.57 33.94
CA ALA A 26 2.31 10.22 35.03
C ALA A 26 3.26 11.30 34.47
N ASP A 27 3.13 12.49 35.03
CA ASP A 27 4.05 13.61 34.86
C ASP A 27 5.27 13.38 35.77
N SER A 28 6.46 13.57 35.23
CA SER A 28 7.63 13.90 36.04
C SER A 28 8.59 14.69 35.17
N GLN A 29 8.52 16.00 35.38
CA GLN A 29 9.48 16.97 34.87
C GLN A 29 10.87 16.75 35.47
N GLU A 30 11.83 16.93 34.59
CA GLU A 30 13.25 17.13 34.80
C GLU A 30 13.55 18.26 35.78
N SER A 31 14.45 18.02 36.73
CA SER A 31 15.23 19.07 37.38
C SER A 31 16.68 18.62 37.54
N THR A 32 17.55 19.50 37.09
CA THR A 32 19.00 19.40 36.96
C THR A 32 19.77 19.33 38.29
N ASN A 33 20.96 18.73 38.23
CA ASN A 33 22.26 19.24 38.71
C ASN A 33 22.98 18.44 39.83
N SER A 34 24.13 17.89 39.42
CA SER A 34 25.41 17.61 40.12
C SER A 34 25.46 17.52 41.65
N THR A 35 26.03 16.42 42.17
CA THR A 35 27.32 16.35 42.92
C THR A 35 27.38 15.12 43.84
N GLU A 36 28.47 14.36 43.70
CA GLU A 36 29.17 13.45 44.62
C GLU A 36 28.48 12.86 45.86
N GLN A 37 28.58 11.52 46.02
CA GLN A 37 29.18 10.80 47.18
C GLN A 37 28.71 9.32 47.14
N THR A 38 29.59 8.37 46.83
CA THR A 38 30.44 7.61 47.76
C THR A 38 29.73 6.40 48.39
N LEU A 39 30.17 5.22 47.93
CA LEU A 39 30.40 3.96 48.65
C LEU A 39 29.40 3.57 49.76
N GLN A 40 28.75 2.41 49.63
CA GLN A 40 29.21 1.20 50.33
C GLN A 40 28.36 -0.03 49.98
N THR A 41 29.08 -1.01 49.44
CA THR A 41 28.81 -2.44 49.43
C THR A 41 28.49 -2.96 50.83
N SER A 42 27.57 -3.91 50.95
CA SER A 42 27.76 -5.12 51.76
C SER A 42 26.67 -6.14 51.45
N ASP A 43 27.11 -7.23 50.84
CA ASP A 43 26.44 -8.52 50.79
C ASP A 43 26.09 -9.02 52.19
N SER A 44 24.98 -9.75 52.33
CA SER A 44 25.06 -11.21 52.47
C SER A 44 23.84 -11.80 53.15
N SER A 45 23.38 -12.86 52.50
CA SER A 45 22.40 -13.89 52.82
C SER A 45 22.36 -14.43 54.26
N THR A 46 21.20 -14.97 54.64
CA THR A 46 21.10 -16.17 55.47
C THR A 46 20.13 -17.16 54.81
N ILE A 47 20.61 -18.40 54.68
CA ILE A 47 20.05 -19.56 53.97
C ILE A 47 19.33 -20.48 54.96
N GLN A 48 18.29 -21.21 54.52
CA GLN A 48 17.98 -22.62 54.85
C GLN A 48 16.71 -23.05 54.06
N SER A 49 16.79 -23.82 52.94
CA SER A 49 16.88 -25.31 52.79
C SER A 49 15.76 -26.06 53.54
N SER A 50 14.95 -26.97 52.96
CA SER A 50 15.23 -28.03 51.97
C SER A 50 13.95 -28.73 51.43
N ASP A 51 14.04 -29.19 50.16
CA ASP A 51 13.65 -30.50 49.54
C ASP A 51 12.18 -31.02 49.59
N GLU A 52 11.58 -31.72 48.61
CA GLU A 52 12.04 -32.57 47.49
C GLU A 52 11.04 -32.64 46.29
N ALA A 53 11.62 -32.93 45.11
CA ALA A 53 11.22 -33.76 43.96
C ALA A 53 9.76 -33.85 43.45
N VAL A 54 9.57 -33.47 42.16
CA VAL A 54 8.80 -34.26 41.17
C VAL A 54 9.27 -33.96 39.73
N ASP A 55 9.47 -35.05 39.02
CA ASP A 55 9.85 -35.28 37.62
C ASP A 55 8.87 -34.67 36.59
N SER A 56 9.37 -34.04 35.52
CA SER A 56 8.83 -34.17 34.15
C SER A 56 9.69 -33.44 33.11
N SER A 57 10.34 -34.24 32.27
CA SER A 57 10.60 -34.02 30.84
C SER A 57 11.26 -32.71 30.40
N THR A 58 12.56 -32.80 30.21
CA THR A 58 13.35 -32.11 29.19
C THR A 58 12.65 -32.15 27.83
N VAL A 59 12.20 -31.00 27.36
CA VAL A 59 12.14 -30.68 25.92
C VAL A 59 12.94 -29.41 25.78
N ASP A 60 14.25 -29.60 25.70
CA ASP A 60 15.18 -28.59 25.24
C ASP A 60 14.94 -28.44 23.74
N SER A 61 14.20 -27.41 23.37
CA SER A 61 14.08 -26.94 22.00
C SER A 61 14.34 -25.44 22.01
N SER A 62 15.52 -25.07 22.53
CA SER A 62 16.16 -23.83 22.16
C SER A 62 16.73 -23.99 20.74
N GLU A 63 15.87 -23.86 19.75
CA GLU A 63 16.34 -23.59 18.38
C GLU A 63 16.70 -22.09 18.36
N GLU A 64 17.99 -21.84 18.59
CA GLU A 64 18.62 -20.54 18.42
C GLU A 64 18.41 -20.07 16.97
N PRO A 65 18.05 -18.80 16.71
CA PRO A 65 17.79 -18.34 15.36
C PRO A 65 19.04 -18.54 14.50
N THR A 66 18.90 -19.33 13.44
CA THR A 66 19.98 -19.56 12.48
C THR A 66 20.34 -18.24 11.80
N ILE A 67 21.45 -17.65 12.23
CA ILE A 67 22.06 -16.51 11.54
C ILE A 67 22.48 -17.02 10.17
N ALA A 68 21.83 -16.50 9.12
CA ALA A 68 22.14 -16.82 7.73
C ALA A 68 23.64 -16.69 7.47
N GLU A 69 24.25 -17.71 6.85
CA GLU A 69 25.66 -17.66 6.49
C GLU A 69 25.94 -16.51 5.50
N ASP A 70 27.12 -15.89 5.61
CA ASP A 70 27.52 -14.64 4.94
C ASP A 70 27.40 -14.69 3.39
N ASP A 71 27.35 -15.89 2.81
CA ASP A 71 27.23 -16.13 1.36
C ASP A 71 25.85 -16.70 0.93
N GLN A 72 24.87 -16.78 1.83
CA GLN A 72 23.57 -17.36 1.49
C GLN A 72 22.83 -16.50 0.45
N ILE A 73 22.54 -17.08 -0.72
CA ILE A 73 21.70 -16.46 -1.75
C ILE A 73 20.23 -16.79 -1.47
N ILE A 74 19.44 -15.75 -1.28
CA ILE A 74 17.99 -15.81 -1.05
C ILE A 74 17.28 -15.52 -2.37
N LYS A 75 16.40 -16.44 -2.78
CA LYS A 75 15.52 -16.26 -3.93
C LYS A 75 14.12 -15.88 -3.46
N GLN A 76 13.61 -14.76 -3.95
CA GLN A 76 12.26 -14.28 -3.62
C GLN A 76 11.43 -14.11 -4.90
N THR A 77 10.21 -14.63 -4.89
CA THR A 77 9.18 -14.37 -5.88
C THR A 77 8.32 -13.23 -5.37
N ILE A 78 8.25 -12.16 -6.15
CA ILE A 78 7.49 -10.96 -5.81
C ILE A 78 6.18 -10.98 -6.60
N HIS A 79 5.07 -10.94 -5.88
CA HIS A 79 3.70 -10.89 -6.38
C HIS A 79 3.20 -9.45 -6.31
N VAL A 80 3.18 -8.76 -7.46
CA VAL A 80 2.62 -7.42 -7.59
C VAL A 80 1.13 -7.53 -7.89
N GLN A 81 0.28 -7.35 -6.88
CA GLN A 81 -1.16 -7.40 -7.05
C GLN A 81 -1.76 -6.00 -7.09
N LYS A 82 -2.12 -5.53 -8.28
CA LYS A 82 -2.84 -4.26 -8.47
C LYS A 82 -4.26 -4.40 -7.94
N ILE A 83 -4.69 -3.53 -7.04
CA ILE A 83 -6.00 -3.59 -6.37
C ILE A 83 -6.78 -2.27 -6.45
N ILE A 84 -8.10 -2.36 -6.39
CA ILE A 84 -8.99 -1.22 -6.15
C ILE A 84 -9.21 -1.14 -4.64
N SER A 85 -8.64 -0.14 -3.99
CA SER A 85 -8.81 0.05 -2.54
C SER A 85 -8.46 1.46 -2.12
N SER A 86 -9.29 2.02 -1.23
CA SER A 86 -9.01 3.27 -0.51
C SER A 86 -8.34 3.03 0.86
N GLU A 87 -8.14 1.77 1.26
CA GLU A 87 -7.59 1.43 2.58
C GLU A 87 -6.07 1.53 2.60
N GLN A 88 -5.52 1.85 3.78
CA GLN A 88 -4.09 1.73 4.05
C GLN A 88 -3.74 0.25 4.28
N LEU A 89 -3.65 -0.52 3.20
CA LEU A 89 -2.92 -1.80 3.21
C LEU A 89 -1.42 -1.55 3.14
N ASP A 90 -0.67 -2.16 4.05
CA ASP A 90 0.77 -2.09 4.09
C ASP A 90 1.40 -3.19 3.22
N ASN A 91 2.49 -2.87 2.54
CA ASN A 91 3.22 -3.80 1.67
C ASN A 91 4.20 -4.66 2.49
N GLN A 92 3.72 -5.32 3.54
CA GLN A 92 4.54 -6.11 4.47
C GLN A 92 5.02 -7.46 3.90
N GLY A 93 4.76 -7.74 2.62
CA GLY A 93 5.16 -8.99 1.96
C GLY A 93 4.20 -10.16 2.16
N GLN A 94 3.18 -10.03 3.01
CA GLN A 94 2.21 -11.10 3.27
C GLN A 94 1.06 -11.15 2.26
N LYS A 95 0.61 -12.36 1.93
CA LYS A 95 -0.58 -12.57 1.09
C LYS A 95 -1.85 -12.23 1.88
N LEU A 96 -2.67 -11.34 1.34
CA LEU A 96 -3.95 -10.93 1.89
C LEU A 96 -5.07 -11.58 1.08
N GLU A 97 -6.09 -12.08 1.77
CA GLU A 97 -7.25 -12.65 1.12
C GLU A 97 -8.20 -11.58 0.57
N LYS A 98 -8.89 -11.92 -0.53
CA LYS A 98 -10.07 -11.20 -1.05
C LYS A 98 -9.84 -9.72 -1.37
N GLN A 99 -8.90 -9.44 -2.24
CA GLN A 99 -8.73 -8.11 -2.83
C GLN A 99 -9.43 -8.02 -4.19
N GLU A 100 -10.00 -6.85 -4.50
CA GLU A 100 -10.52 -6.57 -5.83
C GLU A 100 -9.36 -6.25 -6.78
N GLY A 101 -8.85 -7.29 -7.44
CA GLY A 101 -7.71 -7.20 -8.34
C GLY A 101 -8.04 -6.58 -9.70
N VAL A 102 -7.05 -5.90 -10.30
CA VAL A 102 -7.17 -5.25 -11.62
C VAL A 102 -6.23 -5.91 -12.62
N ASN A 103 -6.79 -6.61 -13.61
CA ASN A 103 -6.04 -7.11 -14.77
C ASN A 103 -5.78 -6.00 -15.79
N GLY A 104 -4.74 -6.14 -16.62
CA GLY A 104 -4.44 -5.23 -17.71
C GLY A 104 -3.62 -3.99 -17.34
N ALA A 105 -3.19 -3.88 -16.07
CA ALA A 105 -2.27 -2.83 -15.64
C ALA A 105 -0.84 -3.23 -15.99
N LYS A 106 -0.05 -2.29 -16.54
CA LYS A 106 1.34 -2.52 -16.93
C LYS A 106 2.30 -1.99 -15.89
N PHE A 107 3.31 -2.80 -15.58
CA PHE A 107 4.34 -2.48 -14.61
C PHE A 107 5.74 -2.64 -15.22
N SER A 108 6.63 -1.76 -14.78
CA SER A 108 8.08 -1.86 -15.01
C SER A 108 8.78 -1.92 -13.67
N VAL A 109 9.79 -2.77 -13.58
CA VAL A 109 10.63 -2.95 -12.38
C VAL A 109 12.05 -2.57 -12.74
N TYR A 110 12.60 -1.64 -11.98
CA TYR A 110 13.95 -1.13 -12.17
C TYR A 110 14.82 -1.47 -10.96
N ASP A 111 16.03 -1.95 -11.20
CA ASP A 111 17.05 -2.13 -10.17
C ASP A 111 17.70 -0.77 -9.87
N VAL A 112 17.57 -0.35 -8.62
CA VAL A 112 18.07 0.93 -8.10
C VAL A 112 19.08 0.72 -6.97
N SER A 113 19.66 -0.48 -6.88
CA SER A 113 20.64 -0.85 -5.85
C SER A 113 21.89 0.04 -5.90
N ASP A 114 22.33 0.45 -7.09
CA ASP A 114 23.46 1.38 -7.26
C ASP A 114 23.22 2.74 -6.61
N ILE A 115 21.96 3.18 -6.51
CA ILE A 115 21.57 4.44 -5.87
C ILE A 115 21.54 4.24 -4.36
N LEU A 116 20.98 3.12 -3.89
CA LEU A 116 20.99 2.72 -2.48
C LEU A 116 22.42 2.63 -1.93
N GLN A 117 23.35 2.00 -2.64
CA GLN A 117 24.76 1.85 -2.21
C GLN A 117 25.51 3.19 -2.10
N LYS A 118 25.05 4.22 -2.81
CA LYS A 118 25.59 5.58 -2.73
C LYS A 118 24.92 6.42 -1.64
N MET A 119 23.90 5.90 -0.97
CA MET A 119 23.27 6.54 0.18
C MET A 119 24.05 6.20 1.46
N GLU A 120 24.17 7.18 2.34
CA GLU A 120 24.63 6.94 3.71
C GLU A 120 23.46 6.34 4.50
N VAL A 121 23.31 5.03 4.40
CA VAL A 121 22.21 4.29 5.06
C VAL A 121 22.53 3.87 6.50
N LYS A 122 23.73 4.19 6.98
CA LYS A 122 24.17 3.86 8.33
C LYS A 122 23.30 4.66 9.32
N ASP A 123 22.72 3.96 10.29
CA ASP A 123 21.85 4.51 11.34
C ASP A 123 20.45 5.02 10.86
N LEU A 124 20.05 4.72 9.62
CA LEU A 124 18.69 5.00 9.12
C LEU A 124 17.76 3.80 9.33
N SER A 125 16.49 4.06 9.63
CA SER A 125 15.45 3.02 9.59
C SER A 125 15.09 2.64 8.15
N THR A 126 14.49 1.47 7.95
CA THR A 126 14.01 1.02 6.63
C THR A 126 13.11 2.06 5.97
N ASP A 127 12.15 2.63 6.72
CA ASP A 127 11.22 3.64 6.22
C ASP A 127 11.93 4.92 5.74
N GLN A 128 13.00 5.34 6.44
CA GLN A 128 13.79 6.51 6.06
C GLN A 128 14.58 6.24 4.78
N ILE A 129 15.21 5.06 4.70
CA ILE A 129 15.93 4.62 3.50
C ILE A 129 14.97 4.60 2.31
N GLU A 130 13.77 4.02 2.48
CA GLU A 130 12.78 3.92 1.42
C GLU A 130 12.30 5.30 0.96
N SER A 131 11.99 6.20 1.89
CA SER A 131 11.54 7.55 1.59
C SER A 131 12.59 8.35 0.82
N GLU A 132 13.84 8.36 1.30
CA GLU A 132 14.93 9.06 0.62
C GLU A 132 15.25 8.47 -0.75
N LEU A 133 15.29 7.15 -0.84
CA LEU A 133 15.57 6.48 -2.11
C LEU A 133 14.47 6.75 -3.12
N LYS A 134 13.19 6.72 -2.72
CA LYS A 134 12.04 7.07 -3.58
C LYS A 134 12.18 8.50 -4.11
N GLU A 135 12.57 9.47 -3.29
CA GLU A 135 12.77 10.86 -3.72
C GLU A 135 13.98 11.05 -4.65
N ARG A 136 15.03 10.24 -4.52
CA ARG A 136 16.18 10.27 -5.45
C ARG A 136 15.83 9.63 -6.79
N VAL A 137 15.16 8.47 -6.76
CA VAL A 137 14.81 7.72 -7.96
C VAL A 137 13.77 8.47 -8.81
N LYS A 138 12.78 9.11 -8.20
CA LYS A 138 11.76 9.92 -8.90
C LYS A 138 12.34 11.07 -9.74
N LYS A 139 13.57 11.52 -9.45
CA LYS A 139 14.24 12.60 -10.20
C LYS A 139 14.95 12.10 -11.46
N LEU A 140 15.14 10.79 -11.57
CA LEU A 140 15.79 10.16 -12.71
C LEU A 140 14.74 9.83 -13.78
N SER A 141 15.15 9.85 -15.05
CA SER A 141 14.31 9.34 -16.13
C SER A 141 14.40 7.82 -16.19
N SER A 142 13.34 7.15 -16.65
CA SER A 142 13.31 5.69 -16.77
C SER A 142 14.47 5.13 -17.61
N ASP A 143 14.96 5.87 -18.61
CA ASP A 143 16.12 5.51 -19.45
C ASP A 143 17.45 5.44 -18.69
N GLN A 144 17.54 6.07 -17.52
CA GLN A 144 18.72 6.04 -16.64
C GLN A 144 18.67 4.87 -15.65
N LEU A 145 17.53 4.19 -15.56
CA LEU A 145 17.30 3.10 -14.63
C LEU A 145 17.48 1.76 -15.33
N LYS A 146 18.01 0.78 -14.60
CA LYS A 146 18.23 -0.57 -15.12
C LYS A 146 16.94 -1.37 -15.05
N LEU A 147 16.25 -1.54 -16.17
CA LEU A 147 15.05 -2.38 -16.26
C LEU A 147 15.41 -3.85 -16.00
N VAL A 148 14.74 -4.48 -15.03
CA VAL A 148 14.95 -5.90 -14.69
C VAL A 148 13.75 -6.78 -15.00
N SER A 149 12.54 -6.22 -14.97
CA SER A 149 11.33 -6.94 -15.35
C SER A 149 10.26 -5.96 -15.81
N ASN A 150 9.34 -6.43 -16.63
CA ASN A 150 8.10 -5.72 -16.95
C ASN A 150 7.01 -6.74 -17.27
N GLY A 151 5.76 -6.31 -17.16
CA GLY A 151 4.65 -7.17 -17.49
C GLY A 151 3.30 -6.51 -17.28
N GLU A 152 2.27 -7.28 -17.59
CA GLU A 152 0.88 -6.88 -17.46
C GLU A 152 0.19 -7.79 -16.44
N THR A 153 -0.62 -7.20 -15.57
CA THR A 153 -1.35 -7.94 -14.54
C THR A 153 -2.40 -8.86 -15.14
N LYS A 154 -2.49 -10.08 -14.62
CA LYS A 154 -3.42 -11.12 -15.07
C LYS A 154 -3.93 -11.94 -13.89
N THR A 155 -4.87 -12.83 -14.15
CA THR A 155 -5.32 -13.79 -13.14
C THR A 155 -4.35 -14.97 -13.08
N ILE A 156 -3.77 -15.20 -11.90
CA ILE A 156 -2.86 -16.33 -11.60
C ILE A 156 -3.42 -17.03 -10.35
N ASP A 157 -3.57 -18.35 -10.40
CA ASP A 157 -4.05 -19.17 -9.26
C ASP A 157 -5.29 -18.60 -8.56
N GLN A 158 -6.28 -18.18 -9.37
CA GLN A 158 -7.55 -17.56 -8.93
C GLN A 158 -7.41 -16.17 -8.30
N GLN A 159 -6.19 -15.62 -8.22
CA GLN A 159 -5.92 -14.25 -7.80
C GLN A 159 -5.90 -13.33 -9.01
N THR A 160 -6.81 -12.36 -9.06
CA THR A 160 -6.88 -11.36 -10.13
C THR A 160 -5.88 -10.24 -9.89
N GLY A 161 -5.34 -9.69 -10.98
CA GLY A 161 -4.53 -8.48 -10.97
C GLY A 161 -3.07 -8.69 -10.60
N VAL A 162 -2.52 -9.89 -10.84
CA VAL A 162 -1.16 -10.26 -10.42
C VAL A 162 -0.17 -10.19 -11.59
N PHE A 163 0.98 -9.57 -11.31
CA PHE A 163 2.21 -9.65 -12.11
C PHE A 163 3.34 -10.16 -11.22
N GLU A 164 4.10 -11.14 -11.70
CA GLU A 164 5.16 -11.80 -10.90
C GLU A 164 6.53 -11.55 -11.50
N PHE A 165 7.53 -11.37 -10.64
CA PHE A 165 8.94 -11.41 -10.99
C PHE A 165 9.76 -12.06 -9.87
N SER A 166 10.99 -12.46 -10.16
CA SER A 166 11.88 -13.09 -9.16
C SER A 166 13.17 -12.32 -9.03
N VAL A 167 13.70 -12.30 -7.81
CA VAL A 167 14.97 -11.66 -7.46
C VAL A 167 15.84 -12.62 -6.68
N GLU A 168 17.15 -12.50 -6.85
CA GLU A 168 18.16 -13.30 -6.13
C GLU A 168 19.12 -12.32 -5.46
N VAL A 169 19.14 -12.34 -4.13
CA VAL A 169 19.85 -11.36 -3.29
C VAL A 169 20.64 -12.09 -2.21
N GLN A 170 21.82 -11.57 -1.84
CA GLN A 170 22.58 -12.13 -0.73
C GLN A 170 21.93 -11.74 0.60
N ALA A 171 21.89 -12.66 1.56
CA ALA A 171 21.25 -12.45 2.87
C ALA A 171 21.82 -11.23 3.64
N ASN A 172 23.12 -10.97 3.49
CA ASN A 172 23.85 -9.88 4.13
C ASN A 172 23.85 -8.55 3.34
N GLN A 173 23.25 -8.51 2.14
CA GLN A 173 23.22 -7.32 1.29
C GLN A 173 21.80 -6.83 1.04
N LYS A 174 21.65 -5.51 0.95
CA LYS A 174 20.38 -4.89 0.54
C LYS A 174 20.43 -4.53 -0.94
N GLN A 175 19.40 -4.94 -1.67
CA GLN A 175 19.11 -4.50 -3.04
C GLN A 175 17.77 -3.78 -3.05
N ALA A 176 17.59 -2.86 -3.98
CA ALA A 176 16.36 -2.08 -4.06
C ALA A 176 15.78 -2.10 -5.47
N TYR A 177 14.46 -2.22 -5.55
CA TYR A 177 13.70 -2.27 -6.79
C TYR A 177 12.63 -1.20 -6.79
N TYR A 178 12.59 -0.41 -7.86
CA TYR A 178 11.58 0.60 -8.11
C TYR A 178 10.53 0.08 -9.08
N ILE A 179 9.29 -0.01 -8.61
CA ILE A 179 8.18 -0.66 -9.30
C ILE A 179 7.20 0.44 -9.73
N VAL A 180 7.13 0.67 -11.04
CA VAL A 180 6.40 1.77 -11.64
C VAL A 180 5.16 1.24 -12.33
N ASN A 181 4.02 1.86 -12.08
CA ASN A 181 2.81 1.57 -12.83
C ASN A 181 2.70 2.46 -14.08
N GLU A 182 3.14 1.90 -15.21
CA GLU A 182 3.19 2.59 -16.50
C GLU A 182 1.80 2.96 -17.02
N SER A 183 0.83 2.05 -16.88
CA SER A 183 -0.54 2.29 -17.33
C SER A 183 -1.54 1.37 -16.64
N SER A 184 -2.81 1.80 -16.62
CA SER A 184 -3.93 1.06 -16.07
C SER A 184 -5.08 0.99 -17.08
N PRO A 185 -6.00 0.01 -16.93
CA PRO A 185 -7.21 -0.07 -17.74
C PRO A 185 -8.07 1.20 -17.66
N GLU A 186 -9.01 1.32 -18.60
CA GLU A 186 -9.94 2.44 -18.60
C GLU A 186 -10.72 2.52 -17.28
N ASN A 187 -10.92 3.75 -16.80
CA ASN A 187 -11.62 4.06 -15.56
C ASN A 187 -10.93 3.56 -14.28
N ILE A 188 -9.66 3.13 -14.35
CA ILE A 188 -8.83 2.79 -13.19
C ILE A 188 -7.61 3.72 -13.17
N SER A 189 -7.33 4.35 -12.03
CA SER A 189 -6.15 5.20 -11.88
C SER A 189 -4.84 4.40 -11.83
N ASN A 190 -3.74 5.04 -12.21
CA ASN A 190 -2.42 4.50 -11.92
C ASN A 190 -2.19 4.48 -10.41
N SER A 191 -1.47 3.45 -9.96
CA SER A 191 -1.04 3.37 -8.57
C SER A 191 0.18 4.25 -8.34
N GLU A 192 0.42 4.59 -7.09
CA GLU A 192 1.73 5.12 -6.72
C GLU A 192 2.84 4.10 -7.01
N ASP A 193 4.02 4.62 -7.32
CA ASP A 193 5.22 3.81 -7.45
C ASP A 193 5.64 3.24 -6.10
N ILE A 194 6.05 1.97 -6.11
CA ILE A 194 6.50 1.24 -4.93
C ILE A 194 8.01 1.10 -4.99
N LEU A 195 8.65 1.26 -3.84
CA LEU A 195 10.04 0.92 -3.64
C LEU A 195 10.08 -0.33 -2.76
N LEU A 196 10.84 -1.33 -3.19
CA LEU A 196 10.99 -2.61 -2.49
C LEU A 196 12.46 -2.83 -2.15
N VAL A 197 12.78 -2.99 -0.87
CA VAL A 197 14.14 -3.34 -0.42
C VAL A 197 14.19 -4.83 -0.08
N ALA A 198 15.02 -5.58 -0.81
CA ALA A 198 15.23 -7.02 -0.63
C ALA A 198 16.59 -7.30 0.05
N PRO A 199 16.75 -8.43 0.76
CA PRO A 199 15.73 -9.43 1.03
C PRO A 199 14.68 -8.91 2.02
N VAL A 200 13.42 -9.27 1.75
CA VAL A 200 12.27 -9.02 2.63
C VAL A 200 12.17 -10.13 3.66
N SER A 201 12.05 -9.76 4.94
CA SER A 201 11.82 -10.68 6.05
C SER A 201 10.43 -10.51 6.63
N ASP A 202 9.95 -11.54 7.33
CA ASP A 202 8.76 -11.45 8.16
C ASP A 202 9.05 -10.74 9.50
N GLU A 203 8.04 -10.69 10.37
CA GLU A 203 8.14 -10.10 11.72
C GLU A 203 9.11 -10.85 12.65
N ASN A 204 9.42 -12.11 12.35
CA ASN A 204 10.37 -12.94 13.10
C ASN A 204 11.81 -12.81 12.57
N GLY A 205 12.00 -12.07 11.47
CA GLY A 205 13.29 -11.89 10.80
C GLY A 205 13.62 -12.97 9.76
N GLU A 206 12.72 -13.92 9.51
CA GLU A 206 12.91 -14.97 8.50
C GLU A 206 12.70 -14.42 7.09
N PHE A 207 13.59 -14.76 6.17
CA PHE A 207 13.46 -14.30 4.78
C PHE A 207 12.27 -14.96 4.08
N LEU A 208 11.38 -14.13 3.53
CA LEU A 208 10.23 -14.58 2.77
C LEU A 208 10.65 -15.18 1.42
N LYS A 209 10.02 -16.27 1.00
CA LYS A 209 10.17 -16.80 -0.38
C LYS A 209 9.18 -16.14 -1.34
N ASP A 210 7.97 -15.90 -0.86
CA ASP A 210 6.89 -15.23 -1.59
C ASP A 210 6.60 -13.90 -0.92
N VAL A 211 6.73 -12.81 -1.67
CA VAL A 211 6.53 -11.44 -1.19
C VAL A 211 5.37 -10.82 -1.96
N TRP A 212 4.32 -10.44 -1.25
CA TRP A 212 3.15 -9.80 -1.83
C TRP A 212 3.16 -8.29 -1.59
N ILE A 213 2.93 -7.53 -2.66
CA ILE A 213 2.78 -6.07 -2.62
C ILE A 213 1.51 -5.65 -3.35
N TYR A 214 0.90 -4.56 -2.90
CA TYR A 214 -0.44 -4.13 -3.31
C TYR A 214 -0.47 -2.68 -3.82
N PRO A 215 -0.03 -2.42 -5.07
CA PRO A 215 -0.23 -1.12 -5.69
C PRO A 215 -1.72 -0.78 -5.78
N LYS A 216 -2.11 0.32 -5.13
CA LYS A 216 -3.51 0.73 -4.97
C LYS A 216 -3.97 1.61 -6.11
N SER A 217 -5.23 1.49 -6.48
CA SER A 217 -5.87 2.32 -7.48
C SER A 217 -7.29 2.67 -7.09
N GLU A 218 -7.82 3.70 -7.74
CA GLU A 218 -9.18 4.17 -7.60
C GLU A 218 -9.96 3.90 -8.88
N ALA A 219 -11.21 3.48 -8.74
CA ALA A 219 -12.14 3.35 -9.85
C ALA A 219 -12.89 4.67 -10.06
N SER A 220 -12.88 5.19 -11.29
CA SER A 220 -13.68 6.35 -11.69
C SER A 220 -14.95 5.91 -12.43
N GLN A 221 -15.96 6.78 -12.49
CA GLN A 221 -17.12 6.50 -13.35
C GLN A 221 -16.75 6.59 -14.83
N PRO A 222 -17.37 5.76 -15.69
CA PRO A 222 -17.17 5.85 -17.13
C PRO A 222 -17.54 7.25 -17.62
N LYS A 223 -16.68 7.86 -18.44
CA LYS A 223 -17.02 9.11 -19.11
C LYS A 223 -18.19 8.85 -20.05
N GLU A 224 -19.36 9.40 -19.74
CA GLU A 224 -20.51 9.33 -20.64
C GLU A 224 -20.14 9.97 -21.98
N GLU A 225 -20.09 9.17 -23.05
CA GLU A 225 -19.96 9.69 -24.40
C GLU A 225 -21.22 10.50 -24.71
N VAL A 226 -21.11 11.83 -24.66
CA VAL A 226 -22.15 12.72 -25.20
C VAL A 226 -22.15 12.54 -26.71
N LYS A 227 -22.86 11.52 -27.20
CA LYS A 227 -23.14 11.34 -28.61
C LYS A 227 -24.00 12.52 -29.04
N LYS A 228 -23.36 13.51 -29.65
CA LYS A 228 -24.03 14.66 -30.25
C LYS A 228 -24.93 14.12 -31.36
N ILE A 229 -26.22 13.99 -31.06
CA ILE A 229 -27.24 13.80 -32.09
C ILE A 229 -27.20 15.04 -32.99
N VAL A 230 -26.52 14.93 -34.13
CA VAL A 230 -26.63 15.92 -35.19
C VAL A 230 -28.02 15.71 -35.77
N SER A 231 -28.93 16.64 -35.47
CA SER A 231 -30.20 16.75 -36.18
C SER A 231 -29.88 16.93 -37.66
N THR A 232 -29.95 15.84 -38.43
CA THR A 232 -29.93 15.92 -39.89
C THR A 232 -31.18 16.70 -40.26
N GLY A 233 -30.98 17.94 -40.70
CA GLY A 233 -32.02 18.90 -41.03
C GLY A 233 -32.93 18.40 -42.14
N VAL A 234 -33.86 17.52 -41.82
CA VAL A 234 -35.10 17.34 -42.56
C VAL A 234 -36.14 18.07 -41.72
N LYS A 235 -36.40 19.33 -42.08
CA LYS A 235 -37.60 20.05 -41.64
C LYS A 235 -38.82 19.33 -42.23
N LYS A 236 -39.21 18.20 -41.64
CA LYS A 236 -40.58 17.72 -41.72
C LYS A 236 -41.22 18.09 -40.40
N ASN A 237 -42.14 19.05 -40.48
CA ASN A 237 -42.85 19.59 -39.34
C ASN A 237 -43.59 18.43 -38.65
N PHE A 238 -43.05 17.95 -37.53
CA PHE A 238 -43.67 16.92 -36.69
C PHE A 238 -45.14 17.27 -36.36
N PHE A 239 -45.42 18.57 -36.20
CA PHE A 239 -46.76 19.09 -35.96
C PHE A 239 -47.71 19.06 -37.17
N GLU A 240 -47.21 19.03 -38.41
CA GLU A 240 -48.08 18.89 -39.60
C GLU A 240 -48.63 17.47 -39.72
N ASN A 241 -47.81 16.44 -39.47
CA ASN A 241 -48.26 15.05 -39.46
C ASN A 241 -49.24 14.74 -38.31
N CYS A 242 -49.10 15.40 -37.16
CA CYS A 242 -50.05 15.22 -36.06
C CYS A 242 -51.41 15.85 -36.37
N TRP A 243 -51.46 16.97 -37.10
CA TRP A 243 -52.73 17.57 -37.51
C TRP A 243 -53.45 16.76 -38.58
N ASP A 244 -52.73 16.19 -39.56
CA ASP A 244 -53.32 15.34 -40.59
C ASP A 244 -53.90 14.04 -40.02
N PHE A 245 -53.29 13.47 -38.98
CA PHE A 245 -53.84 12.29 -38.30
C PHE A 245 -55.14 12.61 -37.56
N VAL A 246 -55.24 13.78 -36.92
CA VAL A 246 -56.43 14.20 -36.18
C VAL A 246 -57.59 14.55 -37.13
N THR A 247 -57.33 15.23 -38.24
CA THR A 247 -58.38 15.55 -39.22
C THR A 247 -58.95 14.31 -39.91
N HIS A 248 -58.12 13.30 -40.16
CA HIS A 248 -58.56 12.01 -40.73
C HIS A 248 -59.33 11.12 -39.73
N LEU A 249 -59.11 11.27 -38.42
CA LEU A 249 -59.81 10.48 -37.39
C LEU A 249 -61.24 11.00 -37.14
N PHE A 250 -61.50 12.28 -37.41
CA PHE A 250 -62.78 12.94 -37.11
C PHE A 250 -63.63 13.31 -38.34
N SER A 251 -63.19 13.01 -39.57
CA SER A 251 -63.94 13.32 -40.80
C SER A 251 -64.57 12.11 -41.48
N ARG A 252 -64.79 11.00 -40.76
CA ARG A 252 -65.55 9.86 -41.29
C ARG A 252 -67.02 9.96 -40.85
N GLU A 253 -67.81 10.68 -41.65
CA GLU A 253 -69.25 10.38 -41.80
C GLU A 253 -69.43 9.20 -42.76
#